data_AF-A0AAV2HD67-F1
#
_entry.id   AF-A0AAV2HD67-F1
#
_cell.length_a   1.000
_cell.length_b   1.000
_cell.length_c   1.000
_cell.angle_alpha   90.00
_cell.angle_beta   90.00
_cell.angle_gamma   90.00
#
_symmetry.space_group_name_H-M   'P 1'
#
loop_
_entity.id
_entity.type
_entity.pdbx_description
1 polymer ?
#
loop_
_entity_poly.entity_id
_entity_poly.type
_entity_poly.pdbx_seq_one_letter_code
_entity_poly.pdbx_strand_id
1 'polypeptide(L)'
;MKYDTALRLAALHIQQHAVSNHFVGKISIKAIEKASGLDKFVAHSLTENMKSKDLRKMLAQYMKLNQSLTAPGQKQLTALQAKLHYMKIVSELKTFGC
;
A
#
# COMPACT_ATOMS: atom_id res chain seq x y z
N MET A 1 2.60 5.46 -16.06
CA MET A 1 3.24 4.20 -15.60
C MET A 1 3.94 4.30 -14.24
N LYS A 2 4.59 5.42 -13.85
CA LYS A 2 5.33 5.51 -12.57
C LYS A 2 4.45 5.57 -11.29
N TYR A 3 3.21 6.03 -11.39
CA TYR A 3 2.31 6.23 -10.24
C TYR A 3 1.73 4.92 -9.68
N ASP A 4 1.52 3.92 -10.54
CA ASP A 4 0.98 2.60 -10.17
C ASP A 4 1.86 1.93 -9.11
N THR A 5 3.17 1.99 -9.34
CA THR A 5 4.16 1.42 -8.45
C THR A 5 4.24 2.15 -7.12
N ALA A 6 4.20 3.48 -7.16
CA ALA A 6 4.18 4.29 -5.93
C ALA A 6 2.92 4.00 -5.08
N LEU A 7 1.76 3.79 -5.71
CA LEU A 7 0.53 3.41 -5.02
C LEU A 7 0.62 2.00 -4.41
N ARG A 8 1.22 1.03 -5.12
CA ARG A 8 1.48 -0.30 -4.57
C ARG A 8 2.42 -0.24 -3.36
N LEU A 9 3.49 0.54 -3.44
CA LEU A 9 4.44 0.74 -2.33
C LEU A 9 3.75 1.42 -1.14
N ALA A 10 2.93 2.45 -1.39
CA ALA A 10 2.13 3.10 -0.36
C ALA A 10 1.16 2.13 0.33
N ALA A 11 0.47 1.28 -0.43
CA ALA A 11 -0.44 0.28 0.14
C ALA A 11 0.28 -0.73 1.05
N LEU A 12 1.48 -1.18 0.66
CA LEU A 12 2.31 -2.06 1.49
C LEU A 12 2.82 -1.35 2.75
N HIS A 13 3.23 -0.10 2.62
CA HIS A 13 3.71 0.71 3.74
C HIS A 13 2.59 0.94 4.77
N ILE A 14 1.36 1.21 4.31
CA ILE A 14 0.18 1.31 5.16
C ILE A 14 -0.06 -0.02 5.91
N GLN A 15 0.09 -1.18 5.25
CA GLN A 15 -0.04 -2.46 5.93
C GLN A 15 1.01 -2.67 7.01
N GLN A 16 2.28 -2.37 6.73
CA GLN A 16 3.34 -2.43 7.74
C GLN A 16 3.07 -1.51 8.92
N HIS A 17 2.62 -0.29 8.64
CA HIS A 17 2.26 0.66 9.68
C HIS A 17 1.09 0.17 10.53
N ALA A 18 0.04 -0.37 9.90
CA ALA A 18 -1.10 -0.92 10.61
C ALA A 18 -0.71 -2.13 11.48
N VAL A 19 0.10 -3.06 10.96
CA VAL A 19 0.62 -4.19 11.75
C VAL A 19 1.47 -3.69 12.92
N SER A 20 2.30 -2.67 12.73
CA SER A 20 3.12 -2.07 13.80
C SER A 20 2.28 -1.32 14.85
N ASN A 21 1.13 -0.77 14.45
CA ASN A 21 0.16 -0.13 15.34
C ASN A 21 -0.82 -1.15 15.96
N HIS A 22 -0.52 -2.45 15.92
CA HIS A 22 -1.39 -3.52 16.42
C HIS A 22 -2.82 -3.47 15.87
N PHE A 23 -3.01 -3.05 14.61
CA PHE A 23 -4.34 -2.96 14.00
C PHE A 23 -4.91 -4.37 13.78
N VAL A 24 -5.77 -4.81 14.69
CA VAL A 24 -6.35 -6.17 14.70
C VAL A 24 -7.60 -6.19 13.82
N GLY A 25 -7.44 -6.35 12.50
CA GLY A 25 -8.56 -6.47 11.57
C GLY A 25 -8.37 -5.71 10.26
N LYS A 26 -9.40 -5.74 9.41
CA LYS A 26 -9.34 -5.27 8.01
C LYS A 26 -8.88 -3.81 7.90
N ILE A 27 -7.65 -3.63 7.44
CA ILE A 27 -7.06 -2.32 7.17
C ILE A 27 -7.87 -1.62 6.08
N SER A 28 -8.44 -0.46 6.41
CA SER A 28 -9.28 0.32 5.53
C SER A 28 -8.65 1.67 5.26
N ILE A 29 -8.65 2.12 4.01
CA ILE A 29 -8.07 3.42 3.61
C ILE A 29 -8.63 4.57 4.43
N LYS A 30 -9.95 4.59 4.69
CA LYS A 30 -10.58 5.59 5.56
C LYS A 30 -10.04 5.59 7.00
N ALA A 31 -9.76 4.41 7.56
CA ALA A 31 -9.27 4.29 8.94
C ALA A 31 -7.83 4.81 9.05
N ILE A 32 -7.00 4.48 8.06
CA ILE A 32 -5.61 4.94 7.98
C ILE A 32 -5.53 6.44 7.70
N GLU A 33 -6.37 6.94 6.80
CA GLU A 33 -6.49 8.37 6.53
C GLU A 33 -6.83 9.15 7.80
N LYS A 34 -7.72 8.61 8.64
CA LYS A 34 -8.11 9.24 9.91
C LYS A 34 -7.05 9.10 11.01
N ALA A 35 -6.30 7.99 11.03
CA ALA A 35 -5.32 7.71 12.09
C ALA A 35 -3.95 8.35 11.84
N SER A 36 -3.42 8.23 10.62
CA SER A 36 -2.04 8.61 10.29
C SER A 36 -1.94 9.65 9.16
N GLY A 37 -3.02 9.89 8.41
CA GLY A 37 -3.03 10.77 7.24
C GLY A 37 -2.51 10.05 5.99
N LEU A 38 -3.24 10.15 4.88
CA LEU A 38 -2.82 9.53 3.61
C LEU A 38 -1.58 10.19 3.01
N ASP A 39 -1.34 11.46 3.29
CA ASP A 39 -0.20 12.22 2.80
C ASP A 39 1.15 11.65 3.29
N LYS A 40 1.17 10.99 4.47
CA LYS A 40 2.39 10.35 4.98
C LYS A 40 2.78 9.08 4.22
N PHE A 41 1.82 8.45 3.56
CA PHE A 41 2.04 7.20 2.82
C PHE A 41 2.22 7.44 1.32
N VAL A 42 1.68 8.54 0.80
CA VAL A 42 1.71 8.84 -0.64
C VAL A 42 2.40 10.18 -0.86
N ALA A 43 3.41 10.19 -1.74
CA ALA A 43 4.21 11.40 -1.98
C ALA A 43 3.35 12.59 -2.44
N HIS A 44 3.74 13.81 -2.04
CA HIS A 44 3.00 15.03 -2.36
C HIS A 44 2.76 15.22 -3.87
N SER A 45 3.74 14.82 -4.68
CA SER A 45 3.64 14.85 -6.15
C SER A 45 2.54 13.93 -6.70
N LEU A 46 2.20 12.83 -6.02
CA LEU A 46 1.05 11.99 -6.37
C LEU A 46 -0.26 12.64 -5.96
N THR A 47 -0.33 13.27 -4.79
CA THR A 47 -1.56 13.95 -4.36
C THR A 47 -1.86 15.21 -5.16
N GLU A 48 -0.86 15.87 -5.74
CA GLU A 48 -1.04 16.97 -6.69
C GLU A 48 -1.45 16.48 -8.09
N ASN A 49 -0.83 15.41 -8.60
CA ASN A 49 -1.11 14.91 -9.96
C ASN A 49 -2.33 13.99 -10.03
N MET A 50 -2.75 13.35 -8.93
CA MET A 50 -3.89 12.43 -8.87
C MET A 50 -4.99 12.99 -7.97
N LYS A 51 -6.24 12.96 -8.46
CA LYS A 51 -7.40 13.31 -7.65
C LYS A 51 -7.46 12.43 -6.40
N SER A 52 -7.67 13.03 -5.23
CA SER A 52 -7.76 12.31 -3.94
C SER A 52 -8.79 11.18 -3.97
N LYS A 53 -9.87 11.33 -4.75
CA LYS A 53 -10.89 10.29 -4.95
C LYS A 53 -10.34 9.06 -5.67
N ASP A 54 -9.57 9.25 -6.74
CA ASP A 54 -8.98 8.16 -7.52
C ASP A 54 -7.83 7.50 -6.77
N LEU A 55 -7.01 8.30 -6.07
CA LEU A 55 -5.93 7.82 -5.21
C LEU A 55 -6.47 6.90 -4.10
N ARG A 56 -7.54 7.31 -3.39
CA ARG A 56 -8.21 6.44 -2.42
C ARG A 56 -8.77 5.18 -3.05
N LYS A 57 -9.34 5.26 -4.26
CA LYS A 57 -9.92 4.12 -4.98
C LYS A 57 -8.86 3.10 -5.39
N MET A 58 -7.74 3.58 -5.95
CA MET A 58 -6.58 2.76 -6.32
C MET A 58 -5.96 2.10 -5.09
N LEU A 59 -5.69 2.85 -4.02
CA LEU A 59 -5.17 2.28 -2.77
C LEU A 59 -6.09 1.22 -2.18
N ALA A 60 -7.41 1.43 -2.22
CA ALA A 60 -8.39 0.45 -1.78
C ALA A 60 -8.38 -0.82 -2.64
N GLN A 61 -8.17 -0.69 -3.96
CA GLN A 61 -7.97 -1.83 -4.85
C GLN A 61 -6.69 -2.60 -4.53
N TYR A 62 -5.55 -1.93 -4.36
CA TYR A 62 -4.30 -2.60 -4.00
C TYR A 62 -4.37 -3.25 -2.63
N MET A 63 -5.02 -2.62 -1.65
CA MET A 63 -5.28 -3.24 -0.36
C MET A 63 -6.09 -4.53 -0.49
N LYS A 64 -7.13 -4.54 -1.32
CA LYS A 64 -7.90 -5.75 -1.63
C LYS A 64 -7.05 -6.82 -2.32
N LEU A 65 -6.23 -6.43 -3.31
CA LEU A 65 -5.30 -7.34 -3.99
C LEU A 65 -4.31 -7.95 -3.01
N ASN A 66 -3.72 -7.14 -2.13
CA ASN A 66 -2.82 -7.60 -1.08
C ASN A 66 -3.51 -8.60 -0.13
N GLN A 67 -4.79 -8.39 0.15
CA GLN A 67 -5.64 -9.31 0.93
C GLN A 67 -6.01 -10.60 0.17
N SER A 68 -5.94 -10.57 -1.16
CA SER A 68 -6.06 -11.78 -2.00
C SER A 68 -4.73 -12.53 -2.14
N LEU A 69 -3.61 -11.86 -1.87
CA LEU A 69 -2.26 -12.43 -1.88
C LEU A 69 -1.88 -13.09 -0.54
N THR A 70 -2.72 -12.97 0.49
CA THR A 70 -2.50 -13.62 1.79
C THR A 70 -2.97 -15.07 1.76
N ALA A 71 -2.27 -15.92 2.51
CA ALA A 71 -2.62 -17.34 2.62
C ALA A 71 -4.03 -17.54 3.21
N PRO A 72 -4.71 -18.65 2.89
CA PRO A 72 -5.99 -19.00 3.51
C PRO A 72 -5.86 -19.01 5.03
N GLY A 73 -6.64 -18.17 5.73
CA GLY A 73 -6.56 -17.98 7.18
C GLY A 73 -5.85 -16.70 7.63
N GLN A 74 -5.09 -16.02 6.76
CA GLN A 74 -4.54 -14.70 7.04
C GLN A 74 -5.44 -13.59 6.50
N LYS A 75 -5.87 -12.67 7.38
CA LYS A 75 -6.70 -11.51 7.00
C LYS A 75 -5.90 -10.35 6.39
N GLN A 76 -4.57 -10.40 6.47
CA GLN A 76 -3.66 -9.34 6.03
C GLN A 76 -2.22 -9.82 5.91
N LEU A 77 -1.45 -9.16 5.05
CA LEU A 77 -0.03 -9.45 4.84
C LEU A 77 0.71 -9.19 6.14
N THR A 78 1.56 -10.14 6.53
CA THR A 78 2.52 -9.93 7.60
C THR A 78 3.53 -8.86 7.20
N ALA A 79 4.15 -8.20 8.19
CA ALA A 79 5.20 -7.21 7.93
C ALA A 79 6.33 -7.78 7.04
N LEU A 80 6.62 -9.08 7.17
CA LEU A 80 7.59 -9.78 6.34
C LEU A 80 7.15 -9.90 4.88
N GLN A 81 5.91 -10.34 4.63
CA GLN A 81 5.38 -10.42 3.26
C GLN A 81 5.26 -9.05 2.60
N ALA A 82 4.85 -8.04 3.37
CA ALA A 82 4.79 -6.67 2.87
C ALA A 82 6.18 -6.16 2.44
N LYS A 83 7.22 -6.44 3.24
CA LYS A 83 8.61 -6.13 2.92
C LYS A 83 9.11 -6.88 1.68
N LEU A 84 8.80 -8.18 1.55
CA LEU A 84 9.15 -8.97 0.37
C LEU A 84 8.50 -8.40 -0.90
N HIS A 85 7.21 -8.06 -0.86
CA HIS A 85 6.54 -7.42 -1.99
C HIS A 85 7.11 -6.05 -2.31
N TYR A 86 7.45 -5.24 -1.29
CA TYR A 86 8.10 -3.95 -1.49
C TYR A 86 9.42 -4.12 -2.23
N MET A 87 10.28 -5.04 -1.75
CA MET A 87 11.57 -5.31 -2.39
C MET A 87 11.41 -5.86 -3.80
N LYS A 88 10.42 -6.73 -4.04
CA LYS A 88 10.12 -7.25 -5.39
C LYS A 88 9.74 -6.10 -6.34
N ILE A 89 8.86 -5.22 -5.92
CA ILE A 89 8.41 -4.07 -6.72
C ILE A 89 9.57 -3.10 -7.00
N VAL A 90 10.41 -2.82 -6.01
CA VAL A 90 11.60 -1.96 -6.19
C VAL A 90 12.64 -2.64 -7.09
N SER A 91 12.78 -3.97 -7.01
CA SER A 91 13.63 -4.74 -7.91
C SER A 91 13.11 -4.68 -9.34
N GLU A 92 11.80 -4.88 -9.55
CA GLU A 92 11.14 -4.76 -10.86
C GLU A 92 11.35 -3.36 -11.47
N LEU A 93 11.26 -2.30 -10.65
CA LEU A 93 11.56 -0.93 -11.07
C LEU A 93 13.01 -0.74 -11.51
N LYS A 94 13.98 -1.33 -10.79
CA LYS A 94 15.40 -1.26 -11.16
C LYS A 94 15.71 -2.06 -12.42
N THR A 95 15.04 -3.18 -12.63
CA THR A 95 15.23 -4.03 -13.81
C THR A 95 14.53 -3.52 -15.07
N PHE A 96 13.64 -2.53 -14.97
CA PHE A 96 13.03 -1.84 -16.11
C PHE A 96 13.95 -0.78 -16.76
N GLY A 97 15.26 -0.91 -16.55
CA GLY A 97 16.30 0.00 -17.06
C GLY A 97 17.41 -0.74 -17.81
N CYS A 98 17.16 -1.96 -18.30
CA CYS A 98 18.01 -2.60 -19.30
C CYS A 98 17.40 -2.41 -20.69
#